data_AF-A0A225WFU8-F1
#
_entry.id   AF-A0A225WFU8-F1
#
_cell.length_a   1.000
_cell.length_b   1.000
_cell.length_c   1.000
_cell.angle_alpha   90.00
_cell.angle_beta   90.00
_cell.angle_gamma   90.00
#
_symmetry.space_group_name_H-M   'P 1'
#
loop_
_entity.id
_entity.type
_entity.pdbx_description
1 polymer ?
#
loop_
_entity_poly.entity_id
_entity_poly.type
_entity_poly.pdbx_seq_one_letter_code
_entity_poly.pdbx_strand_id
1 'polypeptide(L)'
;MVTVSDVLSTIKHFMFWYHSAKAREQFRKYVLQFMELCVLEDKMNRVVRLTKRKSGLADEQLVSELTNVRDQFVVAQHLIDEPGTVCQLAMGRGKTRVILPMLFLHFTRSRNPRVVRAHFLSHLLSEAQQYMHKYLSASNALCILDEILDDSQFLDVLDKCDAILHHKYHLVYAVGEPTDLNSGIERWKSIEVAASFACFLQFSRFYAKRLGAFEGTRLNTVLLREELKSVGAGSHRQCPIRAIVAQHFGTTPVCELLVQGLTDSSVSVQTAFGHHVQKFLPFPKQLLALRGLVAFGVLEYCLEKRYQVDFGLPLPARDRRKSRFCSGLPMFHRIDLNSAIQTFASCLLYLDITMEVSLTRKLLLRLDISEQHQQYDQWYESVKSSLSEENRKTLCDVRHISLTDTRQFELLCRFYKFCMGAINFYLNTCVFPKDTQQYPQQLSRTAWNLAGTNNSIGFSGTNDIHRLLPLSVKQREHDELSLLGTNSTMIDKIVRVTQGYKVVLQSSIRTAIPWQNVLLFAISKDTQVLIATGALLAGVMNHDAAEFLLSQPNFRFAGVTYFHSRKDHDCWMIAEKVRRLVKSLRNASMLEKEMFVIFDEAQSRGSGMKLPHDALLC
;
A
#
# COMPACT_ATOMS: atom_id res chain seq x y z
N MET A 1 -17.54 -9.83 38.05
CA MET A 1 -16.64 -8.70 37.76
C MET A 1 -15.26 -9.12 38.18
N VAL A 2 -14.38 -9.40 37.22
CA VAL A 2 -12.96 -9.67 37.50
C VAL A 2 -12.32 -8.29 37.64
N THR A 3 -11.77 -7.97 38.81
CA THR A 3 -11.14 -6.66 39.01
C THR A 3 -9.80 -6.58 38.26
N VAL A 4 -9.32 -5.38 37.95
CA VAL A 4 -7.96 -5.16 37.39
C VAL A 4 -6.88 -5.87 38.23
N SER A 5 -7.07 -5.88 39.55
CA SER A 5 -6.23 -6.62 40.49
C SER A 5 -6.27 -8.13 40.25
N ASP A 6 -7.43 -8.69 39.91
CA ASP A 6 -7.59 -10.13 39.68
C ASP A 6 -6.99 -10.57 38.34
N VAL A 7 -7.06 -9.74 37.29
CA VAL A 7 -6.38 -10.02 36.00
C VAL A 7 -4.87 -9.89 36.16
N LEU A 8 -4.38 -8.84 36.82
CA LEU A 8 -2.97 -8.69 37.17
C LEU A 8 -2.48 -9.80 38.11
N SER A 9 -3.33 -10.25 39.04
CA SER A 9 -3.07 -11.41 39.92
C SER A 9 -3.00 -12.70 39.12
N THR A 10 -3.87 -12.89 38.13
CA THR A 10 -3.90 -14.07 37.24
C THR A 10 -2.68 -14.11 36.30
N ILE A 11 -2.27 -12.96 35.77
CA ILE A 11 -1.03 -12.81 34.99
C ILE A 11 0.20 -13.04 35.89
N LYS A 12 0.19 -12.52 37.12
CA LYS A 12 1.18 -12.88 38.17
C LYS A 12 1.14 -14.38 38.50
N HIS A 13 -0.03 -15.01 38.45
CA HIS A 13 -0.23 -16.43 38.70
C HIS A 13 0.29 -17.32 37.57
N PHE A 14 0.36 -16.84 36.32
CA PHE A 14 1.09 -17.51 35.23
C PHE A 14 2.60 -17.19 35.26
N MET A 15 3.00 -16.12 35.95
CA MET A 15 4.39 -15.83 36.33
C MET A 15 4.76 -16.46 37.70
N PHE A 16 4.13 -17.58 38.09
CA PHE A 16 4.25 -18.17 39.45
C PHE A 16 5.66 -18.59 39.87
N TRP A 17 6.57 -18.76 38.91
CA TRP A 17 7.97 -18.94 39.24
C TRP A 17 8.56 -17.55 39.46
N TYR A 18 9.29 -17.36 40.57
CA TYR A 18 10.18 -16.20 40.84
C TYR A 18 9.66 -15.06 41.76
N HIS A 19 8.98 -15.40 42.85
CA HIS A 19 8.71 -14.42 43.93
C HIS A 19 9.92 -14.12 44.85
N SER A 20 10.92 -14.99 44.96
CA SER A 20 12.11 -14.69 45.77
C SER A 20 13.16 -13.92 44.96
N ALA A 21 13.83 -12.93 45.60
CA ALA A 21 14.94 -12.20 44.97
C ALA A 21 16.02 -13.15 44.42
N LYS A 22 16.30 -14.22 45.17
CA LYS A 22 17.25 -15.28 44.81
C LYS A 22 16.81 -16.11 43.59
N ALA A 23 15.52 -16.42 43.48
CA ALA A 23 14.97 -17.14 42.34
C ALA A 23 14.95 -16.25 41.08
N ARG A 24 14.64 -14.96 41.23
CA ARG A 24 14.78 -13.97 40.14
C ARG A 24 16.22 -13.90 39.64
N GLU A 25 17.18 -13.86 40.55
CA GLU A 25 18.61 -13.85 40.21
C GLU A 25 19.06 -15.15 39.54
N GLN A 26 18.65 -16.31 40.06
CA GLN A 26 18.93 -17.62 39.46
C GLN A 26 18.33 -17.75 38.06
N PHE A 27 17.07 -17.41 37.84
CA PHE A 27 16.54 -17.43 36.47
C PHE A 27 17.16 -16.37 35.60
N ARG A 28 17.59 -15.21 36.13
CA ARG A 28 18.32 -14.22 35.32
C ARG A 28 19.60 -14.85 34.81
N LYS A 29 20.31 -15.58 35.67
CA LYS A 29 21.49 -16.36 35.28
C LYS A 29 21.16 -17.46 34.28
N TYR A 30 20.11 -18.26 34.48
CA TYR A 30 19.71 -19.33 33.55
C TYR A 30 19.20 -18.81 32.21
N VAL A 31 18.53 -17.66 32.20
CA VAL A 31 18.09 -17.01 30.97
C VAL A 31 19.26 -16.41 30.22
N LEU A 32 20.18 -15.72 30.91
CA LEU A 32 21.41 -15.23 30.27
C LEU A 32 22.22 -16.41 29.70
N GLN A 33 22.33 -17.52 30.43
CA GLN A 33 22.94 -18.76 29.93
C GLN A 33 22.18 -19.35 28.75
N PHE A 34 20.85 -19.40 28.79
CA PHE A 34 20.02 -19.89 27.69
C PHE A 34 20.16 -19.00 26.44
N MET A 35 20.23 -17.70 26.63
CA MET A 35 20.46 -16.72 25.57
C MET A 35 21.84 -16.85 24.96
N GLU A 36 22.87 -16.98 25.79
CA GLU A 36 24.22 -17.33 25.34
C GLU A 36 24.20 -18.63 24.54
N LEU A 37 23.49 -19.66 25.01
CA LEU A 37 23.35 -20.94 24.30
C LEU A 37 22.62 -20.80 22.96
N CYS A 38 21.50 -20.06 22.88
CA CYS A 38 20.79 -19.82 21.61
C CYS A 38 21.66 -19.05 20.61
N VAL A 39 22.38 -18.04 21.10
CA VAL A 39 23.33 -17.27 20.29
C VAL A 39 24.48 -18.14 19.82
N LEU A 40 25.05 -18.94 20.72
CA LEU A 40 26.13 -19.89 20.42
C LEU A 40 25.68 -20.98 19.44
N GLU A 41 24.46 -21.48 19.56
CA GLU A 41 23.89 -22.49 18.65
C GLU A 41 23.73 -21.92 17.23
N ASP A 42 23.10 -20.75 17.09
CA ASP A 42 22.92 -20.10 15.79
C ASP A 42 24.27 -19.71 15.17
N LYS A 43 25.22 -19.29 16.00
CA LYS A 43 26.61 -19.01 15.63
C LYS A 43 27.37 -20.26 15.19
N MET A 44 27.33 -21.34 15.95
CA MET A 44 27.91 -22.63 15.55
C MET A 44 27.30 -23.10 14.24
N ASN A 45 25.99 -22.96 14.06
CA ASN A 45 25.33 -23.30 12.81
C ASN A 45 25.82 -22.44 11.64
N ARG A 46 26.08 -21.15 11.83
CA ARG A 46 26.69 -20.28 10.80
C ARG A 46 28.15 -20.67 10.52
N VAL A 47 28.96 -20.84 11.55
CA VAL A 47 30.38 -21.21 11.44
C VAL A 47 30.55 -22.57 10.78
N VAL A 48 29.79 -23.59 11.20
CA VAL A 48 29.79 -24.93 10.59
C VAL A 48 29.38 -24.86 9.11
N ARG A 49 28.47 -23.97 8.73
CA ARG A 49 28.12 -23.77 7.31
C ARG A 49 29.22 -23.08 6.53
N LEU A 50 29.89 -22.09 7.13
CA LEU A 50 31.03 -21.42 6.52
C LEU A 50 32.16 -22.41 6.28
N THR A 51 32.52 -23.22 7.27
CA THR A 51 33.61 -24.21 7.16
C THR A 51 33.28 -25.36 6.21
N LYS A 52 32.00 -25.74 6.06
CA LYS A 52 31.57 -26.77 5.08
C LYS A 52 31.61 -26.31 3.61
N ARG A 53 31.87 -25.02 3.29
CA ARG A 53 31.78 -24.45 1.93
C ARG A 53 33.06 -24.53 1.05
N LYS A 54 34.10 -25.30 1.43
CA LYS A 54 35.44 -25.50 0.77
C LYS A 54 36.55 -24.49 1.12
N SER A 55 37.79 -24.99 1.00
CA SER A 55 39.11 -24.49 1.43
C SER A 55 39.47 -23.09 0.91
N GLY A 56 39.55 -22.12 1.81
CA GLY A 56 39.96 -20.75 1.51
C GLY A 56 39.06 -19.68 2.10
N LEU A 57 38.65 -19.83 3.36
CA LEU A 57 38.03 -18.74 4.11
C LEU A 57 39.11 -17.70 4.43
N ALA A 58 38.84 -16.43 4.14
CA ALA A 58 39.60 -15.35 4.75
C ALA A 58 39.25 -15.31 6.25
N ASP A 59 40.24 -15.38 7.12
CA ASP A 59 40.08 -15.38 8.58
C ASP A 59 39.16 -14.24 9.06
N GLU A 60 39.14 -13.13 8.34
CA GLU A 60 38.27 -11.97 8.56
C GLU A 60 36.77 -12.30 8.60
N GLN A 61 36.25 -13.19 7.74
CA GLN A 61 34.82 -13.55 7.75
C GLN A 61 34.46 -14.39 8.98
N LEU A 62 35.36 -15.29 9.38
CA LEU A 62 35.22 -16.11 10.57
C LEU A 62 35.29 -15.23 11.83
N VAL A 63 36.25 -14.32 11.88
CA VAL A 63 36.39 -13.31 12.94
C VAL A 63 35.15 -12.42 13.02
N SER A 64 34.63 -11.93 11.88
CA SER A 64 33.41 -11.10 11.82
C SER A 64 32.19 -11.83 12.40
N GLU A 65 31.98 -13.10 12.07
CA GLU A 65 30.90 -13.91 12.66
C GLU A 65 31.13 -14.20 14.15
N LEU A 66 32.40 -14.31 14.57
CA LEU A 66 32.76 -14.49 15.96
C LEU A 66 32.50 -13.23 16.81
N THR A 67 32.70 -12.03 16.26
CA THR A 67 32.53 -10.74 16.95
C THR A 67 31.08 -10.23 17.02
N ASN A 68 30.20 -10.67 16.11
CA ASN A 68 28.82 -10.17 15.94
C ASN A 68 27.91 -10.27 17.20
N VAL A 69 28.25 -11.14 18.16
CA VAL A 69 27.49 -11.29 19.43
C VAL A 69 27.62 -10.06 20.33
N ARG A 70 28.77 -9.37 20.28
CA ARG A 70 29.01 -8.14 21.03
C ARG A 70 28.01 -7.06 20.59
N ASP A 71 27.89 -6.87 19.29
CA ASP A 71 27.03 -5.85 18.68
C ASP A 71 25.54 -6.03 19.04
N GLN A 72 25.03 -7.27 19.11
CA GLN A 72 23.63 -7.53 19.50
C GLN A 72 23.37 -7.21 20.98
N PHE A 73 24.29 -7.60 21.86
CA PHE A 73 24.21 -7.30 23.28
C PHE A 73 24.32 -5.80 23.53
N VAL A 74 25.27 -5.15 22.86
CA VAL A 74 25.49 -3.70 22.93
C VAL A 74 24.24 -2.92 22.56
N VAL A 75 23.56 -3.32 21.48
CA VAL A 75 22.28 -2.68 21.10
C VAL A 75 21.20 -2.91 22.14
N ALA A 76 21.07 -4.13 22.69
CA ALA A 76 20.07 -4.38 23.71
C ALA A 76 20.34 -3.54 24.96
N GLN A 77 21.61 -3.43 25.36
CA GLN A 77 22.05 -2.59 26.48
C GLN A 77 21.72 -1.10 26.22
N HIS A 78 22.03 -0.59 25.03
CA HIS A 78 21.69 0.77 24.60
C HIS A 78 20.18 1.06 24.73
N LEU A 79 19.33 0.17 24.22
CA LEU A 79 17.87 0.32 24.32
C LEU A 79 17.34 0.16 25.75
N ILE A 80 18.05 -0.56 26.62
CA ILE A 80 17.73 -0.68 28.04
C ILE A 80 18.04 0.63 28.77
N ASP A 81 19.20 1.22 28.49
CA ASP A 81 19.70 2.40 29.19
C ASP A 81 19.02 3.70 28.69
N GLU A 82 18.47 3.68 27.47
CA GLU A 82 17.89 4.85 26.82
C GLU A 82 16.41 4.64 26.43
N PRO A 83 15.46 4.74 27.38
CA PRO A 83 14.03 4.62 27.06
C PRO A 83 13.55 5.74 26.12
N GLY A 84 12.57 5.43 25.28
CA GLY A 84 12.05 6.38 24.29
C GLY A 84 12.95 6.53 23.06
N THR A 85 13.91 5.62 22.86
CA THR A 85 14.83 5.68 21.72
C THR A 85 14.65 4.53 20.74
N VAL A 86 14.92 4.82 19.47
CA VAL A 86 15.07 3.81 18.42
C VAL A 86 16.43 3.97 17.76
N CYS A 87 17.01 2.87 17.31
CA CYS A 87 18.34 2.88 16.69
C CYS A 87 18.37 2.14 15.34
N GLN A 88 19.32 2.51 14.49
CA GLN A 88 19.67 1.73 13.32
C GLN A 88 20.63 0.60 13.70
N LEU A 89 20.52 -0.53 13.01
CA LEU A 89 21.45 -1.64 13.13
C LEU A 89 21.76 -2.21 11.74
N ALA A 90 22.98 -2.70 11.53
CA ALA A 90 23.39 -3.34 10.26
C ALA A 90 22.57 -4.60 9.89
N MET A 91 21.97 -4.65 8.70
CA MET A 91 21.09 -5.75 8.27
C MET A 91 21.78 -7.14 8.27
N GLY A 92 20.99 -8.22 8.39
CA GLY A 92 21.48 -9.60 8.21
C GLY A 92 22.04 -10.30 9.46
N ARG A 93 22.13 -9.61 10.61
CA ARG A 93 22.74 -10.14 11.84
C ARG A 93 21.78 -10.84 12.80
N GLY A 94 20.73 -11.54 12.33
CA GLY A 94 19.87 -12.39 13.20
C GLY A 94 19.14 -11.70 14.37
N LYS A 95 18.88 -10.40 14.23
CA LYS A 95 18.57 -9.46 15.33
C LYS A 95 17.29 -9.76 16.10
N THR A 96 16.17 -9.92 15.38
CA THR A 96 14.83 -10.08 15.94
C THR A 96 14.76 -11.27 16.90
N ARG A 97 15.44 -12.37 16.56
CA ARG A 97 15.44 -13.61 17.35
C ARG A 97 16.36 -13.57 18.58
N VAL A 98 17.23 -12.56 18.70
CA VAL A 98 18.20 -12.45 19.81
C VAL A 98 17.93 -11.22 20.68
N ILE A 99 17.80 -10.04 20.08
CA ILE A 99 17.60 -8.77 20.78
C ILE A 99 16.24 -8.72 21.47
N LEU A 100 15.16 -9.12 20.77
CA LEU A 100 13.83 -9.04 21.37
C LEU A 100 13.66 -9.91 22.61
N PRO A 101 14.08 -11.21 22.62
CA PRO A 101 14.11 -11.97 23.85
C PRO A 101 14.88 -11.27 24.97
N MET A 102 16.04 -10.64 24.68
CA MET A 102 16.86 -9.93 25.68
C MET A 102 16.08 -8.79 26.33
N LEU A 103 15.44 -7.97 25.50
CA LEU A 103 14.60 -6.86 25.97
C LEU A 103 13.41 -7.39 26.78
N PHE A 104 12.70 -8.40 26.28
CA PHE A 104 11.52 -8.94 26.95
C PHE A 104 11.87 -9.47 28.33
N LEU A 105 12.94 -10.26 28.44
CA LEU A 105 13.40 -10.84 29.69
C LEU A 105 13.96 -9.80 30.66
N HIS A 106 14.61 -8.75 30.17
CA HIS A 106 15.05 -7.63 31.02
C HIS A 106 13.85 -6.89 31.62
N PHE A 107 12.93 -6.43 30.78
CA PHE A 107 11.87 -5.52 31.20
C PHE A 107 10.75 -6.20 31.99
N THR A 108 10.44 -7.45 31.69
CA THR A 108 9.50 -8.26 32.52
C THR A 108 10.01 -8.50 33.94
N ARG A 109 11.30 -8.24 34.21
CA ARG A 109 11.97 -8.52 35.48
C ARG A 109 12.44 -7.26 36.22
N SER A 110 12.16 -6.09 35.67
CA SER A 110 12.53 -4.82 36.26
C SER A 110 11.76 -4.54 37.56
N ARG A 111 12.29 -3.68 38.44
CA ARG A 111 11.68 -3.34 39.73
C ARG A 111 10.30 -2.65 39.58
N ASN A 112 10.04 -2.03 38.43
CA ASN A 112 8.74 -1.50 38.02
C ASN A 112 8.19 -2.37 36.87
N PRO A 113 7.45 -3.45 37.17
CA PRO A 113 7.00 -4.39 36.15
C PRO A 113 6.03 -3.68 35.20
N ARG A 114 6.53 -3.33 34.02
CA ARG A 114 5.71 -2.90 32.88
C ARG A 114 5.33 -4.11 32.06
N VAL A 115 4.16 -4.06 31.45
CA VAL A 115 3.75 -5.07 30.47
C VAL A 115 4.49 -4.78 29.17
N VAL A 116 5.33 -5.72 28.74
CA VAL A 116 6.07 -5.59 27.49
C VAL A 116 5.14 -5.94 26.33
N ARG A 117 4.91 -4.97 25.44
CA ARG A 117 4.12 -5.13 24.23
C ARG A 117 5.05 -5.12 23.03
N ALA A 118 5.09 -6.24 22.32
CA ALA A 118 5.97 -6.41 21.17
C ALA A 118 5.23 -6.15 19.87
N HIS A 119 5.80 -5.30 19.01
CA HIS A 119 5.20 -4.94 17.73
C HIS A 119 6.03 -5.49 16.58
N PHE A 120 5.35 -6.14 15.64
CA PHE A 120 5.94 -6.78 14.46
C PHE A 120 5.18 -6.37 13.20
N LEU A 121 5.87 -6.38 12.06
CA LEU A 121 5.19 -6.33 10.77
C LEU A 121 4.28 -7.54 10.61
N SER A 122 3.11 -7.36 10.00
CA SER A 122 2.05 -8.38 9.94
C SER A 122 2.55 -9.71 9.35
N HIS A 123 3.36 -9.67 8.29
CA HIS A 123 3.92 -10.85 7.64
C HIS A 123 4.99 -11.58 8.48
N LEU A 124 5.53 -10.94 9.52
CA LEU A 124 6.47 -11.54 10.46
C LEU A 124 5.77 -12.05 11.74
N LEU A 125 4.54 -11.63 12.00
CA LEU A 125 3.84 -11.88 13.26
C LEU A 125 3.67 -13.38 13.56
N SER A 126 3.24 -14.18 12.57
CA SER A 126 3.07 -15.63 12.74
C SER A 126 4.38 -16.34 13.10
N GLU A 127 5.48 -15.97 12.45
CA GLU A 127 6.79 -16.54 12.71
C GLU A 127 7.33 -16.11 14.07
N ALA A 128 7.22 -14.82 14.39
CA ALA A 128 7.62 -14.27 15.67
C ALA A 128 6.85 -14.92 16.82
N GLN A 129 5.52 -15.05 16.70
CA GLN A 129 4.69 -15.69 17.72
C GLN A 129 5.11 -17.15 17.94
N GLN A 130 5.30 -17.93 16.87
CA GLN A 130 5.72 -19.33 16.99
C GLN A 130 7.10 -19.45 17.66
N TYR A 131 8.03 -18.58 17.30
CA TYR A 131 9.36 -18.53 17.92
C TYR A 131 9.27 -18.17 19.41
N MET A 132 8.59 -17.07 19.76
CA MET A 132 8.46 -16.65 21.15
C MET A 132 7.67 -17.66 21.99
N HIS A 133 6.66 -18.32 21.43
CA HIS A 133 5.94 -19.38 22.12
C HIS A 133 6.85 -20.58 22.42
N LYS A 134 7.66 -21.00 21.43
CA LYS A 134 8.58 -22.13 21.58
C LYS A 134 9.71 -21.86 22.60
N TYR A 135 10.29 -20.66 22.59
CA TYR A 135 11.50 -20.34 23.34
C TYR A 135 11.25 -19.54 24.64
N LEU A 136 10.16 -18.78 24.72
CA LEU A 136 9.82 -17.93 25.88
C LEU A 136 8.48 -18.31 26.52
N SER A 137 7.79 -19.35 26.02
CA SER A 137 6.44 -19.73 26.47
C SER A 137 5.44 -18.56 26.40
N ALA A 138 5.64 -17.63 25.46
CA ALA A 138 4.78 -16.48 25.30
C ALA A 138 3.35 -16.91 24.94
N SER A 139 2.35 -16.29 25.58
CA SER A 139 0.93 -16.46 25.27
C SER A 139 0.36 -15.20 24.63
N ASN A 140 -0.65 -15.37 23.78
CA ASN A 140 -1.38 -14.22 23.23
C ASN A 140 -2.40 -13.76 24.28
N ALA A 141 -2.17 -12.59 24.87
CA ALA A 141 -3.20 -11.86 25.58
C ALA A 141 -3.81 -10.83 24.62
N LEU A 142 -5.00 -11.11 24.08
CA LEU A 142 -5.68 -10.23 23.14
C LEU A 142 -6.69 -9.34 23.88
N CYS A 143 -6.61 -8.03 23.61
CA CYS A 143 -7.54 -6.93 23.94
C CYS A 143 -7.89 -6.66 25.41
N ILE A 144 -7.86 -7.64 26.31
CA ILE A 144 -8.28 -7.46 27.71
C ILE A 144 -7.33 -6.52 28.46
N LEU A 145 -6.04 -6.53 28.14
CA LEU A 145 -5.05 -5.71 28.85
C LEU A 145 -5.07 -4.23 28.47
N ASP A 146 -5.40 -3.90 27.21
CA ASP A 146 -5.51 -2.51 26.77
C ASP A 146 -6.75 -1.81 27.36
N GLU A 147 -7.77 -2.58 27.78
CA GLU A 147 -8.97 -2.07 28.49
C GLU A 147 -8.73 -1.88 30.00
N ILE A 148 -7.66 -2.49 30.54
CA ILE A 148 -7.41 -2.63 31.97
C ILE A 148 -6.21 -1.82 32.44
N LEU A 149 -5.23 -1.59 31.57
CA LEU A 149 -3.96 -0.95 31.89
C LEU A 149 -3.83 0.40 31.18
N ASP A 150 -3.30 1.39 31.90
CA ASP A 150 -2.98 2.69 31.31
C ASP A 150 -1.77 2.57 30.37
N ASP A 151 -1.70 3.42 29.34
CA ASP A 151 -0.59 3.44 28.38
C ASP A 151 0.79 3.56 29.06
N SER A 152 0.86 4.22 30.22
CA SER A 152 2.09 4.38 31.00
C SER A 152 2.65 3.07 31.61
N GLN A 153 1.81 2.03 31.69
CA GLN A 153 2.15 0.71 32.23
C GLN A 153 2.72 -0.22 31.16
N PHE A 154 2.61 0.16 29.89
CA PHE A 154 3.21 -0.58 28.78
C PHE A 154 4.64 -0.11 28.49
N LEU A 155 5.45 -1.06 28.04
CA LEU A 155 6.69 -0.79 27.31
C LEU A 155 6.55 -1.37 25.91
N ASP A 156 6.59 -0.51 24.91
CA ASP A 156 6.47 -0.88 23.51
C ASP A 156 7.85 -1.22 22.94
N VAL A 157 8.02 -2.45 22.47
CA VAL A 157 9.25 -2.91 21.82
C VAL A 157 8.97 -3.13 20.34
N LEU A 158 9.61 -2.34 19.48
CA LEU A 158 9.31 -2.24 18.06
C LEU A 158 10.41 -2.89 17.20
N ASP A 159 10.10 -4.01 16.53
CA ASP A 159 10.97 -4.54 15.46
C ASP A 159 10.63 -3.88 14.13
N LYS A 160 11.63 -3.45 13.35
CA LYS A 160 11.43 -2.66 12.13
C LYS A 160 10.65 -1.38 12.44
N CYS A 161 11.11 -0.65 13.46
CA CYS A 161 10.46 0.56 13.95
C CYS A 161 10.30 1.66 12.88
N ASP A 162 11.19 1.72 11.89
CA ASP A 162 11.08 2.60 10.71
C ASP A 162 9.83 2.32 9.85
N ALA A 163 9.43 1.05 9.75
CA ALA A 163 8.23 0.65 9.06
C ALA A 163 7.03 0.77 10.00
N ILE A 164 7.10 0.25 11.23
CA ILE A 164 5.98 0.30 12.18
C ILE A 164 5.55 1.75 12.49
N LEU A 165 6.50 2.67 12.65
CA LEU A 165 6.25 4.08 12.94
C LEU A 165 6.20 4.95 11.67
N HIS A 166 6.11 4.34 10.48
CA HIS A 166 6.07 5.11 9.25
C HIS A 166 4.81 5.99 9.21
N HIS A 167 5.01 7.29 9.00
CA HIS A 167 3.96 8.33 8.97
C HIS A 167 2.77 8.01 8.04
N LYS A 168 2.97 7.19 7.00
CA LYS A 168 1.88 6.76 6.10
C LYS A 168 0.92 5.75 6.75
N TYR A 169 1.33 5.02 7.80
CA TYR A 169 0.46 4.05 8.46
C TYR A 169 -0.60 4.74 9.29
N HIS A 170 -1.84 4.57 8.84
CA HIS A 170 -3.06 5.00 9.52
C HIS A 170 -4.00 3.82 9.57
N LEU A 171 -4.34 3.40 10.79
CA LEU A 171 -5.41 2.45 11.02
C LEU A 171 -6.70 3.23 11.21
N VAL A 172 -7.72 2.90 10.43
CA VAL A 172 -9.00 3.58 10.58
C VAL A 172 -10.20 2.64 10.46
N TYR A 173 -11.10 2.75 11.43
CA TYR A 173 -12.41 2.11 11.44
C TYR A 173 -13.53 3.13 11.32
N ALA A 174 -14.48 2.83 10.43
CA ALA A 174 -15.75 3.50 10.34
C ALA A 174 -16.68 3.02 11.46
N VAL A 175 -17.39 3.94 12.11
CA VAL A 175 -18.31 3.64 13.23
C VAL A 175 -19.66 4.31 13.00
N GLY A 176 -20.73 3.56 13.21
CA GLY A 176 -22.12 3.98 13.04
C GLY A 176 -22.73 3.58 11.69
N GLU A 177 -23.95 4.04 11.45
CA GLU A 177 -24.67 3.80 10.20
C GLU A 177 -24.12 4.68 9.06
N PRO A 178 -24.00 4.15 7.84
CA PRO A 178 -23.55 4.92 6.70
C PRO A 178 -24.56 6.02 6.34
N THR A 179 -24.04 7.20 6.00
CA THR A 179 -24.78 8.40 5.62
C THR A 179 -24.29 8.91 4.27
N ASP A 180 -25.15 9.66 3.57
CA ASP A 180 -24.80 10.19 2.26
C ASP A 180 -23.70 11.27 2.35
N LEU A 181 -22.82 11.28 1.34
CA LEU A 181 -21.79 12.31 1.21
C LEU A 181 -22.42 13.68 1.00
N ASN A 182 -22.03 14.64 1.85
CA ASN A 182 -22.50 16.01 1.70
C ASN A 182 -22.02 16.64 0.37
N SER A 183 -22.98 17.12 -0.43
CA SER A 183 -22.76 17.57 -1.82
C SER A 183 -22.03 16.52 -2.67
N GLY A 184 -22.45 15.25 -2.53
CA GLY A 184 -21.83 14.11 -3.23
C GLY A 184 -21.85 14.29 -4.74
N ILE A 185 -23.02 14.58 -5.32
CA ILE A 185 -23.20 14.73 -6.78
C ILE A 185 -22.23 15.78 -7.34
N GLU A 186 -22.08 16.91 -6.67
CA GLU A 186 -21.22 17.99 -7.13
C GLU A 186 -19.74 17.62 -7.05
N ARG A 187 -19.35 16.93 -5.97
CA ARG A 187 -17.99 16.38 -5.83
C ARG A 187 -17.70 15.35 -6.93
N TRP A 188 -18.62 14.43 -7.17
CA TRP A 188 -18.48 13.38 -8.18
C TRP A 188 -18.28 13.98 -9.58
N LYS A 189 -19.17 14.87 -10.00
CA LYS A 189 -19.09 15.57 -11.30
C LYS A 189 -17.77 16.30 -11.50
N SER A 190 -17.29 16.99 -10.46
CA SER A 190 -16.02 17.74 -10.51
C SER A 190 -14.82 16.82 -10.72
N ILE A 191 -14.84 15.68 -10.02
CA ILE A 191 -13.79 14.66 -10.09
C ILE A 191 -13.82 13.96 -11.45
N GLU A 192 -15.00 13.71 -12.02
CA GLU A 192 -15.15 13.17 -13.38
C GLU A 192 -14.57 14.10 -14.45
N VAL A 193 -14.81 15.41 -14.34
CA VAL A 193 -14.21 16.40 -15.25
C VAL A 193 -12.69 16.40 -15.13
N ALA A 194 -12.17 16.39 -13.91
CA ALA A 194 -10.73 16.36 -13.69
C ALA A 194 -10.08 15.06 -14.19
N ALA A 195 -10.71 13.90 -13.97
CA ALA A 195 -10.25 12.62 -14.48
C ALA A 195 -10.25 12.60 -16.01
N SER A 196 -11.32 13.09 -16.65
CA SER A 196 -11.42 13.18 -18.11
C SER A 196 -10.33 14.09 -18.70
N PHE A 197 -10.02 15.20 -18.03
CA PHE A 197 -8.97 16.12 -18.44
C PHE A 197 -7.56 15.51 -18.29
N ALA A 198 -7.29 14.82 -17.17
CA ALA A 198 -6.04 14.10 -16.97
C ALA A 198 -5.80 13.05 -18.06
N CYS A 199 -6.85 12.36 -18.49
CA CYS A 199 -6.80 11.46 -19.63
C CYS A 199 -6.54 12.25 -20.94
N PHE A 200 -7.20 13.38 -21.18
CA PHE A 200 -6.97 14.18 -22.40
C PHE A 200 -5.52 14.64 -22.56
N LEU A 201 -4.91 15.18 -21.49
CA LEU A 201 -3.54 15.72 -21.53
C LEU A 201 -2.48 14.65 -21.84
N GLN A 202 -2.63 13.45 -21.30
CA GLN A 202 -1.65 12.38 -21.51
C GLN A 202 -1.82 11.63 -22.83
N PHE A 203 -3.02 11.61 -23.41
CA PHE A 203 -3.38 10.70 -24.50
C PHE A 203 -3.75 11.40 -25.82
N SER A 204 -3.24 12.61 -26.06
CA SER A 204 -3.52 13.41 -27.27
C SER A 204 -3.29 12.68 -28.61
N ARG A 205 -2.55 11.55 -28.63
CA ARG A 205 -2.35 10.69 -29.81
C ARG A 205 -3.16 9.38 -29.84
N PHE A 206 -3.81 8.96 -28.75
CA PHE A 206 -4.51 7.66 -28.67
C PHE A 206 -5.99 7.73 -28.23
N TYR A 207 -6.47 8.88 -27.74
CA TYR A 207 -7.88 9.10 -27.33
C TYR A 207 -8.91 8.67 -28.39
N ALA A 208 -8.62 8.98 -29.67
CA ALA A 208 -9.53 8.77 -30.77
C ALA A 208 -9.74 7.28 -31.15
N LYS A 209 -8.77 6.39 -30.87
CA LYS A 209 -8.86 4.97 -31.29
C LYS A 209 -9.54 4.06 -30.27
N ARG A 210 -9.76 4.53 -29.03
CA ARG A 210 -10.40 3.77 -27.94
C ARG A 210 -11.59 4.49 -27.30
N LEU A 211 -12.12 5.53 -27.94
CA LEU A 211 -13.27 6.30 -27.45
C LEU A 211 -13.07 6.85 -26.01
N GLY A 212 -11.82 7.17 -25.61
CA GLY A 212 -11.51 7.78 -24.31
C GLY A 212 -11.00 6.86 -23.19
N ALA A 213 -10.69 5.59 -23.45
CA ALA A 213 -10.17 4.67 -22.42
C ALA A 213 -8.77 5.05 -21.89
N PHE A 214 -8.55 4.87 -20.59
CA PHE A 214 -7.29 5.12 -19.88
C PHE A 214 -6.34 3.91 -19.99
N GLU A 215 -5.08 4.10 -20.38
CA GLU A 215 -4.10 3.01 -20.56
C GLU A 215 -3.21 2.77 -19.32
N GLY A 216 -3.65 3.21 -18.13
CA GLY A 216 -2.92 2.91 -16.89
C GLY A 216 -1.56 3.61 -16.75
N THR A 217 -1.29 4.64 -17.56
CA THR A 217 0.02 5.30 -17.58
C THR A 217 0.19 6.20 -16.35
N ARG A 218 1.43 6.36 -15.88
CA ARG A 218 1.75 7.28 -14.77
C ARG A 218 1.38 8.70 -15.16
N LEU A 219 0.52 9.34 -14.37
CA LEU A 219 0.29 10.77 -14.40
C LEU A 219 1.63 11.48 -14.06
N ASN A 220 2.18 12.29 -14.97
CA ASN A 220 3.37 13.08 -14.66
C ASN A 220 2.94 14.28 -13.80
N THR A 221 3.12 14.12 -12.50
CA THR A 221 2.53 14.97 -11.46
C THR A 221 3.10 16.40 -11.45
N VAL A 222 4.35 16.59 -11.88
CA VAL A 222 5.01 17.90 -11.90
C VAL A 222 4.41 18.79 -13.00
N LEU A 223 4.28 18.24 -14.21
CA LEU A 223 3.67 18.97 -15.34
C LEU A 223 2.18 19.24 -15.07
N LEU A 224 1.46 18.27 -14.52
CA LEU A 224 0.05 18.42 -14.17
C LEU A 224 -0.17 19.47 -13.07
N ARG A 225 0.72 19.56 -12.08
CA ARG A 225 0.65 20.55 -10.99
C ARG A 225 0.76 21.98 -11.53
N GLU A 226 1.67 22.21 -12.47
CA GLU A 226 1.83 23.51 -13.12
C GLU A 226 0.63 23.83 -14.04
N GLU A 227 0.15 22.86 -14.82
CA GLU A 227 -0.99 23.06 -15.72
C GLU A 227 -2.33 23.25 -14.97
N LEU A 228 -2.56 22.52 -13.88
CA LEU A 228 -3.72 22.68 -12.99
C LEU A 228 -3.79 24.08 -12.38
N LYS A 229 -2.62 24.63 -12.02
CA LYS A 229 -2.49 25.95 -11.36
C LYS A 229 -2.31 27.09 -12.35
N SER A 230 -2.07 26.80 -13.63
CA SER A 230 -1.98 27.82 -14.67
C SER A 230 -3.36 28.46 -14.90
N VAL A 231 -3.58 29.63 -14.30
CA VAL A 231 -4.77 30.49 -14.49
C VAL A 231 -4.68 31.27 -15.82
N GLY A 232 -3.66 30.99 -16.65
CA GLY A 232 -3.37 31.71 -17.88
C GLY A 232 -4.56 31.76 -18.86
N ALA A 233 -4.62 32.83 -19.65
CA ALA A 233 -5.67 33.19 -20.61
C ALA A 233 -5.85 32.22 -21.82
N GLY A 234 -5.65 30.91 -21.61
CA GLY A 234 -5.94 29.87 -22.58
C GLY A 234 -7.43 29.50 -22.61
N SER A 235 -7.89 29.07 -23.79
CA SER A 235 -9.25 28.58 -24.07
C SER A 235 -9.78 27.62 -22.99
N HIS A 236 -11.10 27.58 -22.81
CA HIS A 236 -11.83 26.70 -21.87
C HIS A 236 -11.38 25.23 -21.90
N ARG A 237 -10.78 24.77 -23.01
CA ARG A 237 -10.24 23.41 -23.20
C ARG A 237 -8.89 23.15 -22.53
N GLN A 238 -8.22 24.15 -21.96
CA GLN A 238 -6.86 24.03 -21.42
C GLN A 238 -6.77 24.14 -19.89
N CYS A 239 -7.86 24.48 -19.17
CA CYS A 239 -7.85 24.58 -17.71
C CYS A 239 -8.97 23.72 -17.08
N PRO A 240 -8.64 22.70 -16.27
CA PRO A 240 -9.63 21.81 -15.66
C PRO A 240 -10.51 22.53 -14.63
N ILE A 241 -9.98 23.55 -13.95
CA ILE A 241 -10.73 24.33 -12.97
C ILE A 241 -11.81 25.16 -13.67
N ARG A 242 -11.49 25.77 -14.82
CA ARG A 242 -12.50 26.47 -15.65
C ARG A 242 -13.60 25.52 -16.11
N ALA A 243 -13.25 24.30 -16.53
CA ALA A 243 -14.23 23.29 -16.95
C ALA A 243 -15.14 22.84 -15.78
N ILE A 244 -14.58 22.64 -14.58
CA ILE A 244 -15.36 22.35 -13.37
C ILE A 244 -16.32 23.51 -13.07
N VAL A 245 -15.84 24.76 -13.11
CA VAL A 245 -16.69 25.95 -12.87
C VAL A 245 -17.82 26.03 -13.88
N ALA A 246 -17.56 25.83 -15.18
CA ALA A 246 -18.61 25.88 -16.19
C ALA A 246 -19.60 24.72 -16.09
N GLN A 247 -19.17 23.53 -15.65
CA GLN A 247 -20.07 22.41 -15.44
C GLN A 247 -21.11 22.69 -14.34
N HIS A 248 -20.72 23.38 -13.27
CA HIS A 248 -21.61 23.67 -12.13
C HIS A 248 -22.36 24.99 -12.24
N PHE A 249 -21.73 26.02 -12.81
CA PHE A 249 -22.25 27.39 -12.81
C PHE A 249 -22.48 27.97 -14.21
N GLY A 250 -22.20 27.22 -15.27
CA GLY A 250 -22.26 27.69 -16.65
C GLY A 250 -21.11 28.67 -16.99
N THR A 251 -21.04 29.07 -18.26
CA THR A 251 -20.12 30.11 -18.71
C THR A 251 -20.69 31.48 -18.35
N THR A 252 -20.15 32.09 -17.30
CA THR A 252 -20.56 33.41 -16.82
C THR A 252 -19.39 34.41 -16.89
N PRO A 253 -19.66 35.72 -16.99
CA PRO A 253 -18.60 36.73 -16.90
C PRO A 253 -17.88 36.75 -15.54
N VAL A 254 -18.42 36.04 -14.54
CA VAL A 254 -17.86 35.87 -13.19
C VAL A 254 -16.97 34.61 -13.11
N CYS A 255 -16.80 33.85 -14.20
CA CYS A 255 -15.99 32.62 -14.21
C CYS A 255 -14.56 32.84 -13.70
N GLU A 256 -13.91 33.94 -14.04
CA GLU A 256 -12.54 34.23 -13.57
C GLU A 256 -12.48 34.48 -12.06
N LEU A 257 -13.46 35.22 -11.52
CA LEU A 257 -13.59 35.43 -10.08
C LEU A 257 -13.90 34.12 -9.35
N LEU A 258 -14.72 33.24 -9.95
CA LEU A 258 -15.01 31.90 -9.43
C LEU A 258 -13.75 31.02 -9.39
N VAL A 259 -12.99 30.99 -10.48
CA VAL A 259 -11.73 30.24 -10.55
C VAL A 259 -10.76 30.76 -9.48
N GLN A 260 -10.55 32.07 -9.41
CA GLN A 260 -9.65 32.69 -8.43
C GLN A 260 -10.07 32.34 -6.99
N GLY A 261 -11.36 32.48 -6.65
CA GLY A 261 -11.84 32.19 -5.30
C GLY A 261 -11.89 30.70 -4.93
N LEU A 262 -11.89 29.79 -5.91
CA LEU A 262 -11.80 28.35 -5.71
C LEU A 262 -10.35 27.84 -5.65
N THR A 263 -9.38 28.60 -6.19
CA THR A 263 -7.97 28.21 -6.21
C THR A 263 -7.17 28.82 -5.05
N ASP A 264 -7.49 30.04 -4.62
CA ASP A 264 -6.77 30.71 -3.53
C ASP A 264 -7.18 30.15 -2.16
N SER A 265 -6.25 29.46 -1.49
CA SER A 265 -6.45 28.90 -0.15
C SER A 265 -6.28 29.93 0.97
N SER A 266 -5.66 31.08 0.72
CA SER A 266 -5.29 32.07 1.74
C SER A 266 -6.42 33.03 2.12
N VAL A 267 -7.42 33.21 1.25
CA VAL A 267 -8.48 34.20 1.42
C VAL A 267 -9.83 33.53 1.62
N SER A 268 -10.64 33.92 2.61
CA SER A 268 -11.97 33.33 2.83
C SER A 268 -12.86 33.36 1.58
N VAL A 269 -13.79 32.40 1.45
CA VAL A 269 -14.75 32.33 0.33
C VAL A 269 -15.55 33.63 0.18
N GLN A 270 -15.92 34.23 1.30
CA GLN A 270 -16.69 35.48 1.33
C GLN A 270 -15.87 36.65 0.80
N THR A 271 -14.61 36.75 1.20
CA THR A 271 -13.69 37.79 0.75
C THR A 271 -13.33 37.62 -0.72
N ALA A 272 -13.10 36.37 -1.17
CA ALA A 272 -12.72 36.07 -2.54
C ALA A 272 -13.82 36.40 -3.57
N PHE A 273 -15.09 36.26 -3.18
CA PHE A 273 -16.22 36.56 -4.07
C PHE A 273 -16.80 37.98 -3.88
N GLY A 274 -16.40 38.72 -2.85
CA GLY A 274 -16.76 40.12 -2.61
C GLY A 274 -18.27 40.40 -2.76
N HIS A 275 -18.64 41.41 -3.55
CA HIS A 275 -20.05 41.77 -3.81
C HIS A 275 -20.82 40.70 -4.61
N HIS A 276 -20.13 39.76 -5.26
CA HIS A 276 -20.76 38.68 -6.03
C HIS A 276 -21.16 37.48 -5.15
N VAL A 277 -20.75 37.44 -3.87
CA VAL A 277 -21.15 36.39 -2.91
C VAL A 277 -22.65 36.18 -2.93
N GLN A 278 -23.44 37.25 -3.05
CA GLN A 278 -24.91 37.16 -3.03
C GLN A 278 -25.49 36.25 -4.11
N LYS A 279 -24.83 36.14 -5.27
CA LYS A 279 -25.26 35.23 -6.36
C LYS A 279 -25.01 33.75 -6.04
N PHE A 280 -24.09 33.46 -5.13
CA PHE A 280 -23.66 32.11 -4.80
C PHE A 280 -24.02 31.67 -3.37
N LEU A 281 -24.63 32.57 -2.57
CA LEU A 281 -25.24 32.28 -1.28
C LEU A 281 -26.22 31.10 -1.28
N PRO A 282 -26.96 30.78 -2.36
CA PRO A 282 -27.82 29.59 -2.39
C PRO A 282 -27.04 28.26 -2.40
N PHE A 283 -25.74 28.28 -2.73
CA PHE A 283 -24.93 27.07 -2.97
C PHE A 283 -23.66 26.99 -2.10
N PRO A 284 -23.71 27.26 -0.77
CA PRO A 284 -22.52 27.39 0.05
C PRO A 284 -21.77 26.05 0.21
N LYS A 285 -22.53 24.94 0.32
CA LYS A 285 -21.97 23.58 0.45
C LYS A 285 -21.24 23.14 -0.82
N GLN A 286 -21.80 23.47 -1.99
CA GLN A 286 -21.19 23.16 -3.29
C GLN A 286 -19.88 23.94 -3.46
N LEU A 287 -19.89 25.25 -3.20
CA LEU A 287 -18.67 26.08 -3.28
C LEU A 287 -17.57 25.59 -2.33
N LEU A 288 -17.91 25.25 -1.09
CA LEU A 288 -16.95 24.72 -0.13
C LEU A 288 -16.41 23.34 -0.55
N ALA A 289 -17.26 22.49 -1.13
CA ALA A 289 -16.82 21.19 -1.65
C ALA A 289 -15.85 21.35 -2.82
N LEU A 290 -16.16 22.23 -3.78
CA LEU A 290 -15.29 22.53 -4.92
C LEU A 290 -13.96 23.15 -4.47
N ARG A 291 -14.03 24.10 -3.55
CA ARG A 291 -12.83 24.75 -3.01
C ARG A 291 -11.97 23.77 -2.22
N GLY A 292 -12.58 22.89 -1.43
CA GLY A 292 -11.89 21.79 -0.75
C GLY A 292 -11.12 20.89 -1.72
N LEU A 293 -11.71 20.60 -2.88
CA LEU A 293 -11.08 19.80 -3.93
C LEU A 293 -9.90 20.53 -4.60
N VAL A 294 -10.07 21.83 -4.90
CA VAL A 294 -9.13 22.61 -5.73
C VAL A 294 -8.06 23.34 -4.92
N ALA A 295 -8.43 24.16 -3.93
CA ALA A 295 -7.50 25.04 -3.20
C ALA A 295 -6.58 24.28 -2.23
N PHE A 296 -7.02 23.15 -1.69
CA PHE A 296 -6.33 22.41 -0.62
C PHE A 296 -5.58 21.17 -1.13
N GLY A 297 -5.30 21.10 -2.43
CA GLY A 297 -4.44 20.06 -3.01
C GLY A 297 -5.04 18.64 -3.01
N VAL A 298 -6.34 18.48 -2.73
CA VAL A 298 -6.97 17.14 -2.77
C VAL A 298 -6.98 16.59 -4.19
N LEU A 299 -7.33 17.40 -5.18
CA LEU A 299 -7.31 16.97 -6.57
C LEU A 299 -5.87 16.71 -7.07
N GLU A 300 -4.92 17.54 -6.66
CA GLU A 300 -3.49 17.37 -6.93
C GLU A 300 -2.99 16.02 -6.36
N TYR A 301 -3.33 15.72 -5.12
CA TYR A 301 -3.01 14.44 -4.48
C TYR A 301 -3.68 13.25 -5.16
N CYS A 302 -4.94 13.38 -5.60
CA CYS A 302 -5.63 12.35 -6.40
C CYS A 302 -4.85 12.05 -7.68
N LEU A 303 -4.34 13.07 -8.37
CA LEU A 303 -3.55 12.92 -9.60
C LEU A 303 -2.15 12.37 -9.35
N GLU A 304 -1.62 12.49 -8.13
CA GLU A 304 -0.37 11.85 -7.71
C GLU A 304 -0.49 10.34 -7.46
N LYS A 305 -1.70 9.84 -7.28
CA LYS A 305 -1.91 8.40 -7.08
C LYS A 305 -1.56 7.62 -8.34
N ARG A 306 -0.91 6.48 -8.13
CA ARG A 306 -0.48 5.57 -9.19
C ARG A 306 -1.48 4.42 -9.36
N TYR A 307 -1.98 4.27 -10.57
CA TYR A 307 -2.79 3.12 -10.95
C TYR A 307 -1.99 1.83 -10.76
N GLN A 308 -2.64 0.78 -10.28
CA GLN A 308 -2.08 -0.53 -9.96
C GLN A 308 -1.04 -0.56 -8.81
N VAL A 309 -0.90 0.54 -8.07
CA VAL A 309 -0.03 0.66 -6.89
C VAL A 309 -0.81 1.23 -5.71
N ASP A 310 -1.37 2.43 -5.88
CA ASP A 310 -2.13 3.13 -4.86
C ASP A 310 -3.64 2.81 -5.00
N PHE A 311 -4.12 2.53 -6.22
CA PHE A 311 -5.51 2.13 -6.51
C PHE A 311 -5.60 1.27 -7.78
N GLY A 312 -6.57 0.36 -7.87
CA GLY A 312 -6.70 -0.58 -8.99
C GLY A 312 -7.32 -1.92 -8.59
N LEU A 313 -7.88 -2.65 -9.57
CA LEU A 313 -8.40 -4.00 -9.36
C LEU A 313 -7.36 -5.05 -9.81
N PRO A 314 -7.05 -6.07 -8.99
CA PRO A 314 -6.40 -7.27 -9.47
C PRO A 314 -7.34 -7.97 -10.46
N LEU A 315 -6.89 -8.12 -11.69
CA LEU A 315 -7.58 -8.94 -12.68
C LEU A 315 -7.22 -10.41 -12.45
N PRO A 316 -8.18 -11.36 -12.53
CA PRO A 316 -9.60 -11.22 -12.76
C PRO A 316 -10.39 -11.37 -11.44
N ALA A 317 -10.48 -10.33 -10.61
CA ALA A 317 -11.30 -10.38 -9.40
C ALA A 317 -12.80 -10.50 -9.77
N ARG A 318 -13.40 -11.65 -9.47
CA ARG A 318 -14.85 -11.88 -9.57
C ARG A 318 -15.65 -11.01 -8.61
N ASP A 319 -15.05 -10.54 -7.51
CA ASP A 319 -15.70 -9.63 -6.56
C ASP A 319 -15.13 -8.20 -6.70
N ARG A 320 -15.77 -7.42 -7.57
CA ARG A 320 -15.35 -6.05 -7.96
C ARG A 320 -15.54 -5.02 -6.83
N ARG A 321 -16.32 -5.33 -5.79
CA ARG A 321 -16.72 -4.35 -4.76
C ARG A 321 -15.70 -4.22 -3.62
N LYS A 322 -14.99 -5.30 -3.27
CA LYS A 322 -14.08 -5.36 -2.11
C LYS A 322 -12.62 -4.99 -2.43
N SER A 323 -12.28 -4.71 -3.69
CA SER A 323 -10.88 -4.71 -4.17
C SER A 323 -10.49 -3.48 -5.00
N ARG A 324 -11.00 -2.29 -4.69
CA ARG A 324 -10.68 -1.06 -5.45
C ARG A 324 -9.33 -0.43 -5.14
N PHE A 325 -8.72 -0.80 -4.02
CA PHE A 325 -7.33 -0.50 -3.70
C PHE A 325 -6.47 -1.71 -4.07
N CYS A 326 -5.29 -1.47 -4.63
CA CYS A 326 -4.48 -2.51 -5.26
C CYS A 326 -4.20 -3.72 -4.39
N SER A 327 -4.16 -4.86 -5.06
CA SER A 327 -3.57 -6.10 -4.58
C SER A 327 -2.11 -5.91 -4.21
N GLY A 328 -1.77 -6.20 -2.95
CA GLY A 328 -0.40 -6.26 -2.47
C GLY A 328 -0.21 -5.57 -1.12
N LEU A 329 -1.06 -4.60 -0.80
CA LEU A 329 -1.08 -4.01 0.52
C LEU A 329 -2.22 -4.64 1.34
N PRO A 330 -1.94 -5.16 2.55
CA PRO A 330 -2.97 -5.69 3.44
C PRO A 330 -4.13 -4.70 3.60
N MET A 331 -5.34 -5.21 3.88
CA MET A 331 -6.57 -4.43 4.15
C MET A 331 -6.36 -3.26 5.14
N PHE A 332 -5.30 -3.33 5.95
CA PHE A 332 -4.81 -2.33 6.90
C PHE A 332 -4.24 -1.05 6.27
N HIS A 333 -4.10 -0.94 4.95
CA HIS A 333 -3.60 0.26 4.26
C HIS A 333 -4.74 1.09 3.63
N ARG A 334 -5.91 1.18 4.32
CA ARG A 334 -6.91 2.22 4.01
C ARG A 334 -6.37 3.57 4.50
N ILE A 335 -5.32 4.06 3.83
CA ILE A 335 -4.65 5.32 4.15
C ILE A 335 -5.58 6.50 3.83
N ASP A 336 -6.52 6.32 2.89
CA ASP A 336 -7.32 7.41 2.35
C ASP A 336 -8.83 7.10 2.44
N LEU A 337 -9.45 7.49 3.56
CA LEU A 337 -10.93 7.51 3.71
C LEU A 337 -11.58 8.76 3.11
N ASN A 338 -10.80 9.63 2.47
CA ASN A 338 -11.35 10.78 1.79
C ASN A 338 -12.18 10.30 0.58
N SER A 339 -13.47 10.62 0.60
CA SER A 339 -14.41 10.24 -0.46
C SER A 339 -13.98 10.78 -1.84
N ALA A 340 -13.24 11.89 -1.89
CA ALA A 340 -12.70 12.43 -3.15
C ALA A 340 -11.68 11.48 -3.80
N ILE A 341 -10.80 10.88 -3.01
CA ILE A 341 -9.78 9.94 -3.50
C ILE A 341 -10.46 8.65 -3.97
N GLN A 342 -11.43 8.16 -3.21
CA GLN A 342 -12.23 6.99 -3.59
C GLN A 342 -13.02 7.22 -4.88
N THR A 343 -13.63 8.39 -5.02
CA THR A 343 -14.35 8.80 -6.24
C THR A 343 -13.39 8.84 -7.43
N PHE A 344 -12.24 9.51 -7.29
CA PHE A 344 -11.25 9.65 -8.36
C PHE A 344 -10.65 8.30 -8.78
N ALA A 345 -10.30 7.45 -7.80
CA ALA A 345 -9.85 6.10 -8.04
C ALA A 345 -10.92 5.26 -8.77
N SER A 346 -12.19 5.38 -8.39
CA SER A 346 -13.31 4.72 -9.08
C SER A 346 -13.47 5.23 -10.52
N CYS A 347 -13.35 6.54 -10.77
CA CYS A 347 -13.34 7.08 -12.13
C CYS A 347 -12.25 6.41 -12.97
N LEU A 348 -10.99 6.47 -12.53
CA LEU A 348 -9.85 5.91 -13.27
C LEU A 348 -9.93 4.40 -13.44
N LEU A 349 -10.48 3.68 -12.46
CA LEU A 349 -10.66 2.23 -12.54
C LEU A 349 -11.66 1.82 -13.63
N TYR A 350 -12.80 2.51 -13.72
CA TYR A 350 -13.83 2.21 -14.71
C TYR A 350 -13.51 2.76 -16.10
N LEU A 351 -12.42 3.55 -16.23
CA LEU A 351 -11.84 3.92 -17.52
C LEU A 351 -10.99 2.81 -18.14
N ASP A 352 -10.43 1.92 -17.33
CA ASP A 352 -9.66 0.75 -17.80
C ASP A 352 -10.54 -0.52 -17.88
N ILE A 353 -11.54 -0.64 -16.99
CA ILE A 353 -12.38 -1.83 -16.86
C ILE A 353 -13.74 -1.65 -17.51
N THR A 354 -14.30 -2.75 -17.99
CA THR A 354 -15.70 -2.77 -18.42
C THR A 354 -16.65 -2.57 -17.26
N MET A 355 -17.32 -1.43 -17.33
CA MET A 355 -18.68 -1.21 -16.88
C MET A 355 -19.54 -2.47 -16.96
N GLU A 356 -20.39 -2.69 -15.95
CA GLU A 356 -21.38 -3.75 -16.03
C GLU A 356 -22.54 -3.26 -16.91
N VAL A 357 -22.38 -3.42 -18.23
CA VAL A 357 -23.33 -2.92 -19.24
C VAL A 357 -24.74 -3.46 -18.99
N SER A 358 -24.87 -4.69 -18.49
CA SER A 358 -26.15 -5.31 -18.14
C SER A 358 -26.84 -4.57 -16.98
N LEU A 359 -26.10 -4.21 -15.93
CA LEU A 359 -26.62 -3.45 -14.80
C LEU A 359 -26.88 -1.99 -15.21
N THR A 360 -25.98 -1.39 -15.97
CA THR A 360 -26.11 -0.01 -16.48
C THR A 360 -27.36 0.16 -17.33
N ARG A 361 -27.62 -0.78 -18.25
CA ARG A 361 -28.84 -0.81 -19.07
C ARG A 361 -30.10 -0.94 -18.20
N LYS A 362 -30.08 -1.81 -17.18
CA LYS A 362 -31.21 -1.96 -16.25
C LYS A 362 -31.46 -0.68 -15.44
N LEU A 363 -30.41 0.04 -15.07
CA LEU A 363 -30.53 1.32 -14.36
C LEU A 363 -31.06 2.43 -15.27
N LEU A 364 -30.62 2.49 -16.52
CA LEU A 364 -31.14 3.43 -17.51
C LEU A 364 -32.66 3.25 -17.69
N LEU A 365 -33.12 2.01 -17.91
CA LEU A 365 -34.55 1.71 -18.11
C LEU A 365 -35.43 1.91 -16.87
N ARG A 366 -34.86 2.26 -15.71
CA ARG A 366 -35.63 2.64 -14.51
C ARG A 366 -35.92 4.15 -14.43
N LEU A 367 -35.22 4.96 -15.22
CA LEU A 367 -35.47 6.41 -15.28
C LEU A 367 -36.80 6.70 -16.00
N ASP A 368 -37.28 7.94 -15.88
CA ASP A 368 -38.43 8.38 -16.68
C ASP A 368 -38.05 8.51 -18.15
N ILE A 369 -39.03 8.37 -19.05
CA ILE A 369 -38.80 8.35 -20.52
C ILE A 369 -38.00 9.57 -20.99
N SER A 370 -38.28 10.76 -20.45
CA SER A 370 -37.55 11.98 -20.80
C SER A 370 -36.07 11.92 -20.40
N GLU A 371 -35.76 11.38 -19.22
CA GLU A 371 -34.40 11.27 -18.69
C GLU A 371 -33.62 10.17 -19.41
N GLN A 372 -34.29 9.07 -19.76
CA GLN A 372 -33.71 8.00 -20.58
C GLN A 372 -33.20 8.54 -21.91
N HIS A 373 -34.06 9.29 -22.62
CA HIS A 373 -33.70 9.92 -23.88
C HIS A 373 -32.52 10.87 -23.71
N GLN A 374 -32.58 11.78 -22.74
CA GLN A 374 -31.51 12.76 -22.50
C GLN A 374 -30.16 12.10 -22.23
N GLN A 375 -30.11 11.06 -21.39
CA GLN A 375 -28.87 10.35 -21.08
C GLN A 375 -28.38 9.54 -22.28
N TYR A 376 -29.27 8.79 -22.92
CA TYR A 376 -28.90 7.89 -24.02
C TYR A 376 -28.48 8.64 -25.28
N ASP A 377 -29.11 9.75 -25.62
CA ASP A 377 -28.77 10.56 -26.79
C ASP A 377 -27.34 11.11 -26.68
N GLN A 378 -26.92 11.52 -25.48
CA GLN A 378 -25.53 11.93 -25.22
C GLN A 378 -24.55 10.78 -25.44
N TRP A 379 -24.92 9.56 -25.05
CA TRP A 379 -24.07 8.39 -25.28
C TRP A 379 -24.02 8.06 -26.77
N TYR A 380 -25.17 8.09 -27.46
CA TYR A 380 -25.29 7.79 -28.89
C TYR A 380 -24.45 8.74 -29.73
N GLU A 381 -24.56 10.07 -29.51
CA GLU A 381 -23.77 11.06 -30.25
C GLU A 381 -22.26 10.85 -30.07
N SER A 382 -21.81 10.36 -28.91
CA SER A 382 -20.39 10.07 -28.67
C SER A 382 -19.84 8.88 -29.48
N VAL A 383 -20.72 7.96 -29.92
CA VAL A 383 -20.32 6.74 -30.66
C VAL A 383 -20.78 6.74 -32.12
N LYS A 384 -21.71 7.62 -32.50
CA LYS A 384 -22.37 7.70 -33.81
C LYS A 384 -21.42 7.71 -35.00
N SER A 385 -20.29 8.39 -34.87
CA SER A 385 -19.25 8.47 -35.93
C SER A 385 -18.57 7.12 -36.19
N SER A 386 -18.59 6.21 -35.22
CA SER A 386 -17.91 4.90 -35.26
C SER A 386 -18.84 3.74 -35.64
N LEU A 387 -20.14 4.00 -35.82
CA LEU A 387 -21.16 2.99 -36.11
C LEU A 387 -21.37 2.82 -37.63
N SER A 388 -21.59 1.59 -38.08
CA SER A 388 -22.12 1.29 -39.42
C SER A 388 -23.59 1.67 -39.52
N GLU A 389 -24.10 1.83 -40.74
CA GLU A 389 -25.48 2.28 -40.98
C GLU A 389 -26.54 1.35 -40.38
N GLU A 390 -26.31 0.04 -40.41
CA GLU A 390 -27.17 -0.95 -39.75
C GLU A 390 -27.17 -0.79 -38.23
N ASN A 391 -26.00 -0.61 -37.63
CA ASN A 391 -25.88 -0.43 -36.18
C ASN A 391 -26.48 0.91 -35.71
N ARG A 392 -26.46 1.95 -36.56
CA ARG A 392 -27.11 3.22 -36.27
C ARG A 392 -28.60 3.06 -36.12
N LYS A 393 -29.28 2.31 -37.00
CA LYS A 393 -30.72 2.05 -36.92
C LYS A 393 -31.10 1.29 -35.65
N THR A 394 -30.23 0.39 -35.20
CA THR A 394 -30.47 -0.42 -33.99
C THR A 394 -30.22 0.35 -32.69
N LEU A 395 -29.33 1.35 -32.69
CA LEU A 395 -28.88 2.07 -31.50
C LEU A 395 -29.30 3.55 -31.46
N CYS A 396 -30.08 4.05 -32.43
CA CYS A 396 -30.45 5.47 -32.51
C CYS A 396 -31.46 5.92 -31.46
N ASP A 397 -32.18 4.99 -30.84
CA ASP A 397 -33.25 5.31 -29.88
C ASP A 397 -33.19 4.34 -28.70
N VAL A 398 -33.30 4.88 -27.49
CA VAL A 398 -33.30 4.10 -26.24
C VAL A 398 -34.47 3.11 -26.20
N ARG A 399 -35.60 3.42 -26.84
CA ARG A 399 -36.79 2.57 -26.90
C ARG A 399 -36.56 1.28 -27.68
N HIS A 400 -35.56 1.26 -28.56
CA HIS A 400 -35.20 0.06 -29.30
C HIS A 400 -34.38 -0.92 -28.46
N ILE A 401 -33.92 -0.51 -27.27
CA ILE A 401 -33.10 -1.33 -26.38
C ILE A 401 -33.96 -2.34 -25.63
N SER A 402 -33.88 -3.60 -26.03
CA SER A 402 -34.52 -4.70 -25.32
C SER A 402 -33.65 -5.22 -24.16
N LEU A 403 -34.28 -5.69 -23.08
CA LEU A 403 -33.61 -6.39 -21.98
C LEU A 403 -33.25 -7.85 -22.33
N THR A 404 -33.92 -8.45 -23.30
CA THR A 404 -33.87 -9.88 -23.61
C THR A 404 -33.03 -10.24 -24.84
N ASP A 405 -32.67 -9.26 -25.68
CA ASP A 405 -31.88 -9.51 -26.89
C ASP A 405 -30.38 -9.59 -26.58
N THR A 406 -29.81 -10.78 -26.74
CA THR A 406 -28.39 -11.06 -26.54
C THR A 406 -27.49 -10.41 -27.59
N ARG A 407 -27.92 -10.32 -28.86
CA ARG A 407 -27.11 -9.73 -29.93
C ARG A 407 -27.03 -8.22 -29.78
N GLN A 408 -28.15 -7.58 -29.44
CA GLN A 408 -28.17 -6.17 -29.10
C GLN A 408 -27.35 -5.87 -27.85
N PHE A 409 -27.39 -6.76 -26.85
CA PHE A 409 -26.55 -6.65 -25.66
C PHE A 409 -25.04 -6.71 -25.98
N GLU A 410 -24.62 -7.61 -26.87
CA GLU A 410 -23.23 -7.68 -27.35
C GLU A 410 -22.82 -6.40 -28.09
N LEU A 411 -23.71 -5.84 -28.93
CA LEU A 411 -23.47 -4.56 -29.60
C LEU A 411 -23.33 -3.40 -28.61
N LEU A 412 -24.20 -3.34 -27.59
CA LEU A 412 -24.08 -2.34 -26.52
C LEU A 412 -22.75 -2.49 -25.78
N CYS A 413 -22.36 -3.72 -25.44
CA CYS A 413 -21.07 -4.01 -24.82
C CYS A 413 -19.89 -3.65 -25.71
N ARG A 414 -20.03 -3.74 -27.04
CA ARG A 414 -18.94 -3.41 -27.96
C ARG A 414 -18.73 -1.90 -28.08
N PHE A 415 -19.81 -1.13 -28.20
CA PHE A 415 -19.72 0.30 -28.53
C PHE A 415 -19.76 1.21 -27.30
N TYR A 416 -20.52 0.86 -26.26
CA TYR A 416 -20.65 1.70 -25.05
C TYR A 416 -19.67 1.33 -23.94
N LYS A 417 -18.88 0.26 -24.08
CA LYS A 417 -17.90 -0.19 -23.07
C LYS A 417 -16.89 0.88 -22.65
N PHE A 418 -16.56 1.81 -23.55
CA PHE A 418 -15.66 2.93 -23.28
C PHE A 418 -16.35 4.30 -23.41
N CYS A 419 -17.69 4.32 -23.53
CA CYS A 419 -18.42 5.58 -23.61
C CYS A 419 -18.40 6.28 -22.25
N MET A 420 -17.74 7.44 -22.17
CA MET A 420 -17.63 8.24 -20.95
C MET A 420 -18.99 8.60 -20.34
N GLY A 421 -19.97 8.93 -21.17
CA GLY A 421 -21.33 9.22 -20.70
C GLY A 421 -21.96 8.01 -20.01
N ALA A 422 -21.84 6.83 -20.62
CA ALA A 422 -22.31 5.58 -20.02
C ALA A 422 -21.55 5.30 -18.72
N ILE A 423 -20.22 5.45 -18.72
CA ILE A 423 -19.33 5.28 -17.57
C ILE A 423 -19.76 6.14 -16.38
N ASN A 424 -19.84 7.45 -16.60
CA ASN A 424 -20.23 8.41 -15.57
C ASN A 424 -21.65 8.13 -15.06
N PHE A 425 -22.59 7.74 -15.94
CA PHE A 425 -23.94 7.39 -15.50
C PHE A 425 -23.97 6.23 -14.51
N TYR A 426 -23.27 5.13 -14.80
CA TYR A 426 -23.16 4.00 -13.88
C TYR A 426 -22.47 4.37 -12.58
N LEU A 427 -21.39 5.17 -12.67
CA LEU A 427 -20.66 5.63 -11.50
C LEU A 427 -21.58 6.45 -10.58
N ASN A 428 -22.27 7.45 -11.13
CA ASN A 428 -23.20 8.31 -10.37
C ASN A 428 -24.44 7.56 -9.84
N THR A 429 -24.93 6.55 -10.55
CA THR A 429 -26.20 5.88 -10.18
C THR A 429 -25.98 4.67 -9.27
N CYS A 430 -24.84 3.99 -9.39
CA CYS A 430 -24.62 2.71 -8.71
C CYS A 430 -23.40 2.70 -7.78
N VAL A 431 -22.30 3.32 -8.19
CA VAL A 431 -21.00 3.19 -7.51
C VAL A 431 -20.89 4.25 -6.43
N PHE A 432 -20.90 5.53 -6.81
CA PHE A 432 -20.67 6.63 -5.88
C PHE A 432 -21.67 6.72 -4.73
N PRO A 433 -22.99 6.51 -4.92
CA PRO A 433 -23.94 6.56 -3.81
C PRO A 433 -23.66 5.53 -2.72
N LYS A 434 -23.05 4.39 -3.08
CA LYS A 434 -22.69 3.33 -2.12
C LYS A 434 -21.28 3.51 -1.58
N ASP A 435 -20.36 3.89 -2.46
CA ASP A 435 -18.94 3.83 -2.19
C ASP A 435 -18.39 5.07 -1.52
N THR A 436 -19.11 6.19 -1.62
CA THR A 436 -18.69 7.47 -1.03
C THR A 436 -19.46 7.79 0.25
N GLN A 437 -20.23 6.84 0.76
CA GLN A 437 -20.93 6.97 2.04
C GLN A 437 -19.95 7.32 3.15
N GLN A 438 -20.39 8.23 4.01
CA GLN A 438 -19.64 8.70 5.16
C GLN A 438 -20.21 8.09 6.43
N TYR A 439 -19.36 7.93 7.42
CA TYR A 439 -19.76 7.42 8.72
C TYR A 439 -19.72 8.56 9.74
N PRO A 440 -20.67 8.60 10.69
CA PRO A 440 -20.77 9.68 11.66
C PRO A 440 -19.54 9.76 12.57
N GLN A 441 -18.87 8.63 12.78
CA GLN A 441 -17.67 8.54 13.61
C GLN A 441 -16.58 7.71 12.92
N GLN A 442 -15.35 8.03 13.27
CA GLN A 442 -14.15 7.39 12.75
C GLN A 442 -13.16 7.17 13.89
N LEU A 443 -12.81 5.91 14.16
CA LEU A 443 -11.72 5.59 15.07
C LEU A 443 -10.44 5.54 14.26
N SER A 444 -9.49 6.43 14.57
CA SER A 444 -8.19 6.43 13.92
C SER A 444 -7.07 6.18 14.91
N ARG A 445 -6.07 5.40 14.49
CA ARG A 445 -4.78 5.27 15.18
C ARG A 445 -3.66 5.44 14.18
N THR A 446 -2.62 6.15 14.61
CA THR A 446 -1.42 6.45 13.84
C THR A 446 -0.18 6.00 14.60
N ALA A 447 0.99 6.11 13.96
CA ALA A 447 2.28 5.92 14.65
C ALA A 447 2.41 6.78 15.92
N TRP A 448 1.79 7.96 15.96
CA TRP A 448 1.78 8.85 17.12
C TRP A 448 0.96 8.32 18.29
N ASN A 449 -0.11 7.58 18.00
CA ASN A 449 -0.88 6.90 19.05
C ASN A 449 -0.13 5.64 19.53
N LEU A 450 0.51 4.92 18.60
CA LEU A 450 1.27 3.73 18.93
C LEU A 450 2.46 4.03 19.84
N ALA A 451 3.19 5.10 19.53
CA ALA A 451 4.31 5.56 20.35
C ALA A 451 3.91 6.77 21.20
N GLY A 452 2.67 6.87 21.67
CA GLY A 452 2.20 8.05 22.41
C GLY A 452 2.89 8.30 23.75
N THR A 453 3.68 7.34 24.23
CA THR A 453 4.42 7.43 25.49
C THR A 453 5.93 7.44 25.25
N ASN A 454 6.69 7.92 26.23
CA ASN A 454 8.16 7.84 26.20
C ASN A 454 8.68 6.41 26.54
N ASN A 455 7.81 5.40 26.47
CA ASN A 455 8.10 4.01 26.79
C ASN A 455 8.20 3.14 25.54
N SER A 456 8.50 3.73 24.38
CA SER A 456 8.73 2.99 23.15
C SER A 456 10.22 2.87 22.89
N ILE A 457 10.69 1.64 22.66
CA ILE A 457 12.05 1.35 22.24
C ILE A 457 12.01 0.47 20.98
N GLY A 458 13.06 0.52 20.17
CA GLY A 458 13.07 -0.30 18.97
C GLY A 458 14.33 -0.20 18.13
N PHE A 459 14.36 -1.00 17.08
CA PHE A 459 15.47 -0.97 16.14
C PHE A 459 15.01 -1.26 14.72
N SER A 460 15.78 -0.77 13.74
CA SER A 460 15.58 -1.15 12.35
C SER A 460 16.88 -1.25 11.54
N GLY A 461 16.77 -1.82 10.35
CA GLY A 461 17.85 -1.85 9.37
C GLY A 461 18.09 -0.51 8.68
N THR A 462 17.10 0.38 8.65
CA THR A 462 17.19 1.72 8.07
C THR A 462 16.71 2.77 9.07
N ASN A 463 17.15 4.02 8.90
CA ASN A 463 16.70 5.18 9.66
C ASN A 463 16.14 6.27 8.73
N ASP A 464 15.63 5.87 7.56
CA ASP A 464 15.17 6.79 6.51
C ASP A 464 14.10 7.76 7.00
N ILE A 465 13.29 7.35 7.97
CA ILE A 465 12.20 8.15 8.53
C ILE A 465 12.53 8.86 9.84
N HIS A 466 13.80 8.90 10.28
CA HIS A 466 14.17 9.44 11.61
C HIS A 466 13.64 10.86 11.89
N ARG A 467 13.45 11.68 10.84
CA ARG A 467 12.91 13.05 10.94
C ARG A 467 11.39 13.12 11.05
N LEU A 468 10.70 12.01 10.78
CA LEU A 468 9.24 11.88 10.74
C LEU A 468 8.71 10.95 11.84
N LEU A 469 9.56 10.57 12.80
CA LEU A 469 9.16 9.80 13.96
C LEU A 469 8.24 10.62 14.88
N PRO A 470 7.37 9.95 15.66
CA PRO A 470 6.63 10.60 16.74
C PRO A 470 7.56 11.35 17.71
N LEU A 471 7.13 12.51 18.23
CA LEU A 471 7.96 13.38 19.11
C LEU A 471 8.45 12.70 20.39
N SER A 472 7.71 11.70 20.87
CA SER A 472 8.02 10.85 22.01
C SER A 472 9.15 9.85 21.74
N VAL A 473 9.53 9.66 20.48
CA VAL A 473 10.56 8.71 20.03
C VAL A 473 11.75 9.46 19.45
N LYS A 474 12.94 9.19 19.96
CA LYS A 474 14.19 9.76 19.46
C LYS A 474 14.99 8.73 18.69
N GLN A 475 15.39 9.06 17.46
CA GLN A 475 16.43 8.30 16.77
C GLN A 475 17.77 8.55 17.46
N ARG A 476 18.37 7.50 18.02
CA ARG A 476 19.68 7.58 18.69
C ARG A 476 20.53 6.39 18.27
N GLU A 477 21.58 6.68 17.52
CA GLU A 477 22.51 5.67 17.05
C GLU A 477 23.52 5.30 18.14
N HIS A 478 24.10 4.11 18.00
CA HIS A 478 25.14 3.65 18.91
C HIS A 478 26.48 4.31 18.59
N ASP A 479 27.32 4.52 19.61
CA ASP A 479 28.69 5.05 19.45
C ASP A 479 29.68 4.02 18.85
N GLU A 480 29.24 2.77 18.62
CA GLU A 480 30.09 1.73 18.05
C GLU A 480 30.17 1.89 16.54
N LEU A 481 31.38 2.19 16.05
CA LEU A 481 31.66 2.39 14.62
C LEU A 481 31.24 1.20 13.73
N SER A 482 31.31 -0.04 14.24
CA SER A 482 30.89 -1.25 13.52
C SER A 482 29.38 -1.32 13.24
N LEU A 483 28.58 -0.59 14.02
CA LEU A 483 27.12 -0.51 13.89
C LEU A 483 26.67 0.71 13.07
N LEU A 484 27.56 1.69 12.90
CA LEU A 484 27.36 2.88 12.08
C LEU A 484 27.63 2.60 10.59
N GLY A 485 27.03 3.40 9.70
CA GLY A 485 27.36 3.37 8.27
C GLY A 485 26.60 2.36 7.42
N THR A 486 25.49 1.79 7.92
CA THR A 486 24.63 0.87 7.12
C THR A 486 24.13 1.53 5.83
N ASN A 487 23.68 2.79 5.89
CA ASN A 487 23.22 3.53 4.71
C ASN A 487 24.35 3.72 3.69
N SER A 488 25.51 4.19 4.14
CA SER A 488 26.67 4.39 3.27
C SER A 488 27.16 3.09 2.65
N THR A 489 27.15 1.99 3.40
CA THR A 489 27.48 0.65 2.89
C THR A 489 26.48 0.19 1.83
N MET A 490 25.19 0.48 2.00
CA MET A 490 24.18 0.16 1.00
C MET A 490 24.40 0.96 -0.29
N ILE A 491 24.64 2.26 -0.19
CA ILE A 491 24.92 3.12 -1.35
C ILE A 491 26.20 2.66 -2.06
N ASP A 492 27.28 2.44 -1.31
CA ASP A 492 28.56 1.97 -1.85
C ASP A 492 28.39 0.62 -2.57
N LYS A 493 27.63 -0.32 -1.99
CA LYS A 493 27.28 -1.58 -2.67
C LYS A 493 26.50 -1.35 -3.95
N ILE A 494 25.44 -0.54 -3.92
CA ILE A 494 24.65 -0.24 -5.11
C ILE A 494 25.56 0.34 -6.19
N VAL A 495 26.40 1.33 -5.87
CA VAL A 495 27.29 1.96 -6.86
C VAL A 495 28.33 0.97 -7.41
N ARG A 496 28.95 0.16 -6.56
CA ARG A 496 30.03 -0.77 -6.97
C ARG A 496 29.54 -1.98 -7.75
N VAL A 497 28.39 -2.55 -7.39
CA VAL A 497 27.92 -3.83 -7.96
C VAL A 497 26.83 -3.67 -9.01
N THR A 498 26.32 -2.46 -9.25
CA THR A 498 25.34 -2.22 -10.31
C THR A 498 25.96 -2.51 -11.68
N GLN A 499 25.44 -3.52 -12.35
CA GLN A 499 25.89 -3.91 -13.69
C GLN A 499 25.31 -3.03 -14.80
N GLY A 500 24.23 -2.30 -14.52
CA GLY A 500 23.61 -1.38 -15.46
C GLY A 500 22.17 -1.06 -15.09
N TYR A 501 21.53 -0.22 -15.91
CA TYR A 501 20.12 0.12 -15.80
C TYR A 501 19.45 0.02 -17.16
N LYS A 502 18.13 -0.19 -17.18
CA LYS A 502 17.33 -0.15 -18.40
C LYS A 502 16.03 0.59 -18.14
N VAL A 503 15.74 1.54 -19.02
CA VAL A 503 14.41 2.15 -19.09
C VAL A 503 13.54 1.26 -19.96
N VAL A 504 12.52 0.65 -19.37
CA VAL A 504 11.52 -0.12 -20.12
C VAL A 504 10.54 0.87 -20.74
N LEU A 505 10.78 1.22 -22.00
CA LEU A 505 9.88 2.07 -22.77
C LEU A 505 8.66 1.26 -23.24
N GLN A 506 7.50 1.92 -23.27
CA GLN A 506 6.30 1.33 -23.86
C GLN A 506 6.52 1.19 -25.37
N SER A 507 6.55 -0.05 -25.84
CA SER A 507 6.69 -0.36 -27.27
C SER A 507 5.49 0.20 -28.03
N SER A 508 5.73 0.77 -29.23
CA SER A 508 4.66 1.19 -30.16
C SER A 508 3.80 0.02 -30.65
N ILE A 509 4.27 -1.21 -30.45
CA ILE A 509 3.56 -2.46 -30.73
C ILE A 509 2.79 -2.88 -29.46
N ARG A 510 1.46 -2.93 -29.59
CA ARG A 510 0.43 -3.11 -28.54
C ARG A 510 0.43 -4.44 -27.76
N THR A 511 1.47 -5.27 -27.86
CA THR A 511 1.39 -6.68 -27.39
C THR A 511 2.05 -6.95 -26.04
N ALA A 512 3.04 -6.16 -25.60
CA ALA A 512 3.80 -6.48 -24.39
C ALA A 512 3.37 -5.61 -23.19
N ILE A 513 2.82 -6.25 -22.16
CA ILE A 513 2.39 -5.58 -20.93
C ILE A 513 3.65 -5.17 -20.13
N PRO A 514 3.72 -3.95 -19.55
CA PRO A 514 4.96 -3.44 -18.92
C PRO A 514 5.61 -4.39 -17.91
N TRP A 515 4.84 -5.03 -17.03
CA TRP A 515 5.37 -5.99 -16.06
C TRP A 515 5.99 -7.23 -16.73
N GLN A 516 5.47 -7.67 -17.88
CA GLN A 516 6.06 -8.78 -18.64
C GLN A 516 7.43 -8.41 -19.18
N ASN A 517 7.60 -7.17 -19.68
CA ASN A 517 8.88 -6.68 -20.15
C ASN A 517 9.93 -6.62 -19.03
N VAL A 518 9.51 -6.28 -17.80
CA VAL A 518 10.40 -6.32 -16.62
C VAL A 518 10.83 -7.77 -16.34
N LEU A 519 9.91 -8.73 -16.32
CA LEU A 519 10.24 -10.14 -16.10
C LEU A 519 11.12 -10.74 -17.22
N LEU A 520 10.83 -10.42 -18.47
CA LEU A 520 11.65 -10.83 -19.61
C LEU A 520 13.05 -10.22 -19.54
N PHE A 521 13.16 -8.96 -19.10
CA PHE A 521 14.45 -8.33 -18.87
C PHE A 521 15.23 -9.02 -17.75
N ALA A 522 14.58 -9.32 -16.62
CA ALA A 522 15.15 -10.07 -15.51
C ALA A 522 15.69 -11.44 -15.95
N ILE A 523 14.94 -12.17 -16.79
CA ILE A 523 15.40 -13.44 -17.38
C ILE A 523 16.59 -13.21 -18.32
N SER A 524 16.54 -12.19 -19.19
CA SER A 524 17.62 -11.89 -20.13
C SER A 524 18.95 -11.52 -19.47
N LYS A 525 18.87 -11.00 -18.24
CA LYS A 525 20.02 -10.66 -17.39
C LYS A 525 20.40 -11.79 -16.44
N ASP A 526 19.76 -12.94 -16.57
CA ASP A 526 20.07 -14.13 -15.79
C ASP A 526 19.93 -13.90 -14.27
N THR A 527 19.06 -12.97 -13.89
CA THR A 527 18.83 -12.59 -12.49
C THR A 527 18.10 -13.70 -11.74
N GLN A 528 18.42 -13.85 -10.45
CA GLN A 528 17.75 -14.81 -9.56
C GLN A 528 16.65 -14.15 -8.74
N VAL A 529 16.76 -12.84 -8.52
CA VAL A 529 15.86 -12.10 -7.64
C VAL A 529 15.30 -10.93 -8.41
N LEU A 530 14.00 -10.69 -8.27
CA LEU A 530 13.38 -9.44 -8.64
C LEU A 530 12.87 -8.74 -7.39
N ILE A 531 13.30 -7.51 -7.16
CA ILE A 531 12.78 -6.66 -6.10
C ILE A 531 11.80 -5.65 -6.72
N ALA A 532 10.51 -5.98 -6.68
CA ALA A 532 9.44 -5.14 -7.16
C ALA A 532 9.16 -3.98 -6.18
N THR A 533 10.02 -2.96 -6.20
CA THR A 533 9.82 -1.70 -5.46
C THR A 533 9.06 -0.70 -6.32
N GLY A 534 8.08 -0.01 -5.74
CA GLY A 534 7.49 1.19 -6.35
C GLY A 534 6.82 0.99 -7.72
N ALA A 535 6.17 -0.17 -7.94
CA ALA A 535 5.29 -0.51 -9.08
C ALA A 535 5.84 -1.38 -10.22
N LEU A 536 7.03 -1.99 -10.10
CA LEU A 536 7.62 -2.72 -11.24
C LEU A 536 6.73 -3.86 -11.80
N LEU A 537 6.01 -4.56 -10.91
CA LEU A 537 5.02 -5.58 -11.25
C LEU A 537 3.58 -5.10 -11.06
N ALA A 538 3.34 -3.80 -11.19
CA ALA A 538 1.98 -3.26 -11.11
C ALA A 538 1.08 -3.93 -12.16
N GLY A 539 -0.12 -4.34 -11.71
CA GLY A 539 -1.16 -4.95 -12.55
C GLY A 539 -1.15 -6.46 -12.64
N VAL A 540 -0.20 -7.13 -11.97
CA VAL A 540 -0.13 -8.59 -11.93
C VAL A 540 0.01 -9.05 -10.48
N MET A 541 -0.65 -10.15 -10.13
CA MET A 541 -0.40 -10.79 -8.84
C MET A 541 0.93 -11.54 -8.88
N ASN A 542 1.61 -11.63 -7.75
CA ASN A 542 2.85 -12.40 -7.64
C ASN A 542 2.74 -13.85 -8.15
N HIS A 543 1.57 -14.49 -7.99
CA HIS A 543 1.34 -15.86 -8.48
C HIS A 543 1.20 -15.92 -10.02
N ASP A 544 0.52 -14.96 -10.63
CA ASP A 544 0.39 -14.85 -12.08
C ASP A 544 1.75 -14.50 -12.72
N ALA A 545 2.52 -13.62 -12.07
CA ALA A 545 3.89 -13.30 -12.47
C ALA A 545 4.80 -14.54 -12.39
N ALA A 546 4.66 -15.36 -11.34
CA ALA A 546 5.36 -16.62 -11.21
C ALA A 546 4.98 -17.62 -12.32
N GLU A 547 3.68 -17.75 -12.63
CA GLU A 547 3.22 -18.62 -13.72
C GLU A 547 3.77 -18.16 -15.09
N PHE A 548 3.79 -16.85 -15.33
CA PHE A 548 4.40 -16.26 -16.53
C PHE A 548 5.89 -16.56 -16.62
N LEU A 549 6.66 -16.41 -15.54
CA LEU A 549 8.09 -16.79 -15.52
C LEU A 549 8.28 -18.27 -15.86
N LEU A 550 7.47 -19.15 -15.26
CA LEU A 550 7.53 -20.60 -15.48
C LEU A 550 7.12 -21.03 -16.90
N SER A 551 6.40 -20.19 -17.65
CA SER A 551 6.04 -20.46 -19.05
C SER A 551 7.12 -20.02 -20.04
N GLN A 552 8.12 -19.25 -19.60
CA GLN A 552 9.18 -18.78 -20.51
C GLN A 552 10.15 -19.91 -20.86
N PRO A 553 10.52 -20.07 -22.15
CA PRO A 553 11.38 -21.16 -22.60
C PRO A 553 12.80 -21.08 -22.02
N ASN A 554 13.29 -19.87 -21.76
CA ASN A 554 14.62 -19.58 -21.23
C ASN A 554 14.66 -19.47 -19.70
N PHE A 555 13.60 -19.83 -18.98
CA PHE A 555 13.59 -19.80 -17.52
C PHE A 555 14.45 -20.94 -16.93
N ARG A 556 15.55 -20.61 -16.23
CA ARG A 556 16.55 -21.60 -15.78
C ARG A 556 16.34 -22.20 -14.39
N PHE A 557 15.53 -21.57 -13.54
CA PHE A 557 15.40 -21.98 -12.13
C PHE A 557 14.44 -23.16 -11.96
N ALA A 558 14.58 -23.89 -10.85
CA ALA A 558 13.72 -25.04 -10.55
C ALA A 558 12.27 -24.64 -10.25
N GLY A 559 12.05 -23.38 -9.90
CA GLY A 559 10.74 -22.77 -9.80
C GLY A 559 10.81 -21.30 -9.38
N VAL A 560 9.67 -20.76 -8.95
CA VAL A 560 9.55 -19.38 -8.46
C VAL A 560 9.05 -19.36 -7.02
N THR A 561 9.71 -18.58 -6.17
CA THR A 561 9.29 -18.27 -4.81
C THR A 561 8.69 -16.86 -4.76
N TYR A 562 7.52 -16.72 -4.16
CA TYR A 562 6.81 -15.45 -4.07
C TYR A 562 5.92 -15.40 -2.84
N PHE A 563 5.57 -14.20 -2.38
CA PHE A 563 4.62 -14.04 -1.27
C PHE A 563 3.17 -14.02 -1.79
N HIS A 564 2.29 -14.76 -1.13
CA HIS A 564 0.86 -14.79 -1.43
C HIS A 564 0.08 -14.12 -0.30
N SER A 565 -0.68 -13.08 -0.62
CA SER A 565 -1.42 -12.26 0.35
C SER A 565 -2.95 -12.51 0.34
N ARG A 566 -3.45 -13.41 -0.51
CA ARG A 566 -4.90 -13.73 -0.63
C ARG A 566 -5.15 -15.22 -0.33
N LYS A 567 -6.30 -15.57 0.27
CA LYS A 567 -6.67 -16.90 0.83
C LYS A 567 -6.07 -17.18 2.23
N ASP A 568 -6.37 -18.34 2.81
CA ASP A 568 -5.92 -18.85 4.13
C ASP A 568 -4.37 -18.97 4.29
N HIS A 569 -3.61 -18.40 3.37
CA HIS A 569 -2.15 -18.53 3.28
C HIS A 569 -1.55 -17.13 3.11
N ASP A 570 -1.40 -16.40 4.22
CA ASP A 570 -0.55 -15.20 4.32
C ASP A 570 0.91 -15.65 4.53
N CYS A 571 1.50 -16.22 3.47
CA CYS A 571 2.84 -16.80 3.57
C CYS A 571 3.59 -16.88 2.22
N TRP A 572 4.87 -17.20 2.32
CA TRP A 572 5.72 -17.50 1.18
C TRP A 572 5.32 -18.82 0.51
N MET A 573 5.20 -18.80 -0.81
CA MET A 573 4.81 -19.91 -1.66
C MET A 573 5.93 -20.23 -2.65
N ILE A 574 5.99 -21.51 -3.05
CA ILE A 574 6.84 -22.03 -4.13
C ILE A 574 5.92 -22.55 -5.23
N ALA A 575 6.18 -22.12 -6.47
CA ALA A 575 5.67 -22.74 -7.69
C ALA A 575 6.80 -23.49 -8.41
N GLU A 576 6.72 -24.82 -8.41
CA GLU A 576 7.73 -25.69 -9.03
C GLU A 576 7.56 -25.78 -10.55
N LYS A 577 8.67 -25.73 -11.31
CA LYS A 577 8.65 -25.77 -12.78
C LYS A 577 8.22 -27.14 -13.32
N VAL A 578 8.81 -28.21 -12.81
CA VAL A 578 8.69 -29.57 -13.37
C VAL A 578 7.30 -30.15 -13.10
N ARG A 579 6.89 -30.18 -11.83
CA ARG A 579 5.61 -30.78 -11.41
C ARG A 579 4.43 -29.81 -11.43
N ARG A 580 4.67 -28.53 -11.70
CA ARG A 580 3.67 -27.44 -11.60
C ARG A 580 2.96 -27.41 -10.23
N LEU A 581 3.68 -27.83 -9.19
CA LEU A 581 3.13 -27.92 -7.85
C LEU A 581 3.33 -26.60 -7.11
N VAL A 582 2.25 -26.11 -6.49
CA VAL A 582 2.27 -24.91 -5.65
C VAL A 582 2.09 -25.30 -4.19
N LYS A 583 3.04 -24.92 -3.33
CA LYS A 583 3.02 -25.23 -1.89
C LYS A 583 3.64 -24.11 -1.07
N SER A 584 3.32 -24.07 0.22
CA SER A 584 3.99 -23.16 1.16
C SER A 584 5.48 -23.49 1.24
N LEU A 585 6.32 -22.45 1.32
CA LEU A 585 7.77 -22.54 1.52
C LEU A 585 8.11 -23.40 2.74
N ARG A 586 7.27 -23.36 3.81
CA ARG A 586 7.46 -24.17 5.03
C ARG A 586 7.38 -25.67 4.78
N ASN A 587 6.61 -26.09 3.79
CA ASN A 587 6.34 -27.49 3.46
C ASN A 587 7.11 -27.93 2.20
N ALA A 588 7.97 -27.06 1.66
CA ALA A 588 8.74 -27.35 0.47
C ALA A 588 10.09 -27.96 0.85
N SER A 589 10.49 -29.00 0.09
CA SER A 589 11.82 -29.60 0.17
C SER A 589 12.87 -28.85 -0.68
N MET A 590 12.43 -27.90 -1.50
CA MET A 590 13.29 -27.12 -2.39
C MET A 590 13.96 -25.99 -1.62
N LEU A 591 15.23 -25.71 -1.94
CA LEU A 591 16.00 -24.67 -1.30
C LEU A 591 15.84 -23.35 -2.07
N GLU A 592 15.81 -22.21 -1.36
CA GLU A 592 15.62 -20.89 -1.97
C GLU A 592 16.69 -20.56 -3.02
N LYS A 593 17.90 -21.13 -2.85
CA LYS A 593 19.01 -21.00 -3.79
C LYS A 593 18.74 -21.58 -5.19
N GLU A 594 17.78 -22.49 -5.33
CA GLU A 594 17.41 -23.14 -6.60
C GLU A 594 16.27 -22.41 -7.32
N MET A 595 15.78 -21.32 -6.72
CA MET A 595 14.54 -20.66 -7.10
C MET A 595 14.79 -19.24 -7.57
N PHE A 596 13.93 -18.78 -8.48
CA PHE A 596 13.78 -17.35 -8.74
C PHE A 596 12.90 -16.73 -7.66
N VAL A 597 13.29 -15.62 -7.06
CA VAL A 597 12.55 -15.01 -5.95
C VAL A 597 11.96 -13.66 -6.34
N ILE A 598 10.65 -13.51 -6.17
CA ILE A 598 9.95 -12.23 -6.31
C ILE A 598 9.74 -11.64 -4.91
N PHE A 599 10.39 -10.51 -4.62
CA PHE A 599 10.05 -9.66 -3.50
C PHE A 599 9.14 -8.54 -3.95
N ASP A 600 7.99 -8.37 -3.30
CA ASP A 600 7.26 -7.11 -3.38
C ASP A 600 7.76 -6.12 -2.31
N GLU A 601 7.26 -4.89 -2.39
CA GLU A 601 7.68 -3.79 -1.52
C GLU A 601 7.51 -4.14 -0.03
N ALA A 602 6.39 -4.73 0.35
CA ALA A 602 6.07 -5.05 1.75
C ALA A 602 6.93 -6.21 2.28
N GLN A 603 7.15 -7.25 1.48
CA GLN A 603 7.91 -8.45 1.87
C GLN A 603 9.40 -8.40 1.53
N SER A 604 9.90 -7.29 0.98
CA SER A 604 11.34 -6.98 0.90
C SER A 604 12.00 -6.79 2.28
N ARG A 605 11.20 -6.53 3.32
CA ARG A 605 11.69 -6.26 4.69
C ARG A 605 11.53 -7.49 5.59
N GLY A 606 12.66 -8.00 6.09
CA GLY A 606 12.68 -8.99 7.17
C GLY A 606 12.38 -10.44 6.77
N SER A 607 12.27 -10.75 5.48
CA SER A 607 11.99 -12.11 4.96
C SER A 607 13.13 -13.11 5.17
N GLY A 608 14.37 -12.65 5.36
CA GLY A 608 15.50 -13.49 5.75
C GLY A 608 15.87 -14.59 4.75
N MET A 609 15.49 -14.45 3.47
CA MET A 609 15.73 -15.45 2.43
C MET A 609 17.21 -15.74 2.23
N LYS A 610 17.56 -17.03 2.13
CA LYS A 610 18.94 -17.50 2.00
C LYS A 610 19.30 -17.73 0.55
N LEU A 611 19.81 -16.67 -0.09
CA LEU A 611 20.25 -16.69 -1.48
C LEU A 611 21.76 -16.92 -1.59
N PRO A 612 22.25 -17.40 -2.75
CA PRO A 612 23.68 -17.45 -3.07
C PRO A 612 24.35 -16.06 -2.98
N HIS A 613 25.65 -16.02 -2.68
CA HIS A 613 26.40 -14.75 -2.58
C HIS A 613 26.61 -14.05 -3.93
N ASP A 614 26.57 -14.84 -5.00
CA ASP A 614 26.67 -14.46 -6.41
C ASP A 614 25.30 -14.30 -7.07
N ALA A 615 24.21 -14.36 -6.30
CA ALA A 615 22.88 -14.13 -6.83
C ALA A 615 22.77 -12.73 -7.44
N LEU A 616 22.29 -12.66 -8.68
CA LEU A 616 22.02 -11.42 -9.40
C LEU A 616 20.62 -10.90 -9.06
N LEU A 617 20.53 -9.62 -8.69
CA LEU A 617 19.27 -8.96 -8.33
C LEU A 617 18.85 -8.01 -9.45
N CYS A 618 17.56 -8.03 -9.79
CA CYS A 618 16.89 -7.13 -10.72
C CYS A 618 15.99 -6.13 -9.98
#